data_AF-A0A2A4J7Z1-F1
#
_entry.id   AF-A0A2A4J7Z1-F1
#
_cell.length_a   1.000
_cell.length_b   1.000
_cell.length_c   1.000
_cell.angle_alpha   90.00
_cell.angle_beta   90.00
_cell.angle_gamma   90.00
#
_symmetry.space_group_name_H-M   'P 1'
#
loop_
_entity.id
_entity.type
_entity.pdbx_description
1 polymer ?
#
loop_
_entity_poly.entity_id
_entity_poly.type
_entity_poly.pdbx_seq_one_letter_code
_entity_poly.pdbx_strand_id
1 'polypeptide(L)'
;MEEVAPVATSDAALLAPEEVKKKRRGELMSKEERTATDKNRERRKKKKHQRQKGKVEKVTEHRNTEKGAVSDDKSLKTSKAFFQQLTDDSRSMIKKRNVKNKGQ
;
A
#
# COMPACT_ATOMS: atom_id res chain seq x y z
N MET A 1 -0.33 -25.04 -31.10
CA MET A 1 0.29 -25.63 -29.91
C MET A 1 0.58 -24.48 -28.97
N GLU A 2 -0.21 -24.32 -27.92
CA GLU A 2 0.19 -23.45 -26.79
C GLU A 2 1.02 -24.33 -25.85
N GLU A 3 2.22 -23.87 -25.51
CA GLU A 3 3.08 -24.60 -24.58
C GLU A 3 2.52 -24.45 -23.16
N VAL A 4 2.01 -25.56 -22.64
CA VAL A 4 1.65 -25.73 -21.24
C VAL A 4 2.94 -25.63 -20.43
N ALA A 5 2.97 -24.70 -19.48
CA ALA A 5 4.10 -24.54 -18.57
C ALA A 5 4.55 -25.91 -18.02
N PRO A 6 5.86 -26.15 -17.86
CA PRO A 6 6.38 -27.44 -17.43
C PRO A 6 5.74 -27.86 -16.10
N VAL A 7 4.93 -28.91 -16.14
CA VAL A 7 4.15 -29.45 -15.00
C VAL A 7 5.04 -29.90 -13.83
N ALA A 8 6.35 -30.04 -14.05
CA ALA A 8 7.32 -30.49 -13.07
C ALA A 8 8.24 -29.39 -12.50
N THR A 9 7.96 -28.09 -12.71
CA THR A 9 8.75 -27.04 -12.05
C THR A 9 8.29 -26.80 -10.62
N SER A 10 9.24 -26.71 -9.69
CA SER A 10 8.96 -26.30 -8.32
C SER A 10 8.54 -24.83 -8.25
N ASP A 11 7.72 -24.47 -7.27
CA ASP A 11 7.29 -23.07 -7.03
C ASP A 11 8.47 -22.11 -6.88
N ALA A 12 9.60 -22.61 -6.37
CA ALA A 12 10.83 -21.84 -6.25
C ALA A 12 11.44 -21.43 -7.61
N ALA A 13 11.19 -22.20 -8.68
CA ALA A 13 11.64 -21.88 -10.04
C ALA A 13 10.72 -20.88 -10.75
N LEU A 14 9.47 -20.72 -10.28
CA LEU A 14 8.53 -19.73 -10.80
C LEU A 14 8.74 -18.34 -10.20
N LEU A 15 9.38 -18.26 -9.04
CA LEU A 15 9.60 -17.01 -8.32
C LEU A 15 10.85 -16.29 -8.83
N ALA A 16 10.74 -15.00 -9.11
CA ALA A 16 11.89 -14.22 -9.52
C ALA A 16 12.89 -14.04 -8.36
N PRO A 17 14.21 -13.97 -8.61
CA PRO A 17 15.20 -13.76 -7.55
C PRO A 17 14.94 -12.51 -6.70
N GLU A 18 14.34 -11.46 -7.26
CA GLU A 18 14.01 -10.21 -6.55
C GLU A 18 12.81 -10.35 -5.61
N GLU A 19 11.92 -11.30 -5.89
CA GLU A 19 10.78 -11.66 -5.05
C GLU A 19 11.24 -12.57 -3.88
N VAL A 20 12.19 -13.47 -4.14
CA VAL A 20 12.88 -14.24 -3.09
C VAL A 20 13.69 -13.30 -2.18
N LYS A 21 14.47 -12.37 -2.79
CA LYS A 21 15.34 -11.44 -2.05
C LYS A 21 15.50 -10.13 -2.80
N LYS A 22 14.98 -9.05 -2.20
CA LYS A 22 15.17 -7.69 -2.71
C LYS A 22 16.65 -7.30 -2.65
N LYS A 23 17.19 -6.90 -3.80
CA LYS A 23 18.55 -6.35 -3.89
C LYS A 23 18.62 -4.99 -3.22
N ARG A 24 19.68 -4.77 -2.43
CA ARG A 24 20.01 -3.42 -1.96
C ARG A 24 20.57 -2.61 -3.12
N ARG A 25 20.18 -1.33 -3.21
CA ARG A 25 20.71 -0.43 -4.24
C ARG A 25 22.04 0.14 -3.75
N GLY A 26 23.13 -0.23 -4.44
CA GLY A 26 24.49 0.23 -4.14
C GLY A 26 25.21 -0.63 -3.08
N GLU A 27 26.47 -0.26 -2.85
CA GLU A 27 27.38 -0.89 -1.88
C GLU A 27 26.90 -0.67 -0.43
N LEU A 28 27.18 -1.63 0.44
CA LEU A 28 26.99 -1.47 1.88
C LEU A 28 28.13 -0.63 2.46
N MET A 29 27.89 0.68 2.61
CA MET A 29 28.87 1.59 3.20
C MET A 29 28.39 2.15 4.54
N SER A 30 29.31 2.18 5.51
CA SER A 30 29.13 2.88 6.80
C SER A 30 28.96 4.40 6.59
N LYS A 31 28.57 5.13 7.63
CA LYS A 31 28.46 6.59 7.58
C LYS A 31 29.84 7.25 7.58
N GLU A 32 30.85 6.65 8.22
CA GLU A 32 32.21 7.21 8.24
C GLU A 32 32.86 7.12 6.85
N GLU A 33 32.69 5.99 6.17
CA GLU A 33 33.31 5.67 4.87
C GLU A 33 32.73 6.50 3.71
N ARG A 34 31.56 7.12 3.89
CA ARG A 34 30.92 7.93 2.84
C ARG A 34 31.68 9.22 2.57
N THR A 35 31.88 9.49 1.29
CA THR A 35 32.38 10.78 0.81
C THR A 35 31.46 11.93 1.21
N ALA A 36 31.99 13.15 1.30
CA ALA A 36 31.19 14.34 1.59
C ALA A 36 30.09 14.58 0.53
N THR A 37 30.38 14.25 -0.73
CA THR A 37 29.43 14.34 -1.85
C THR A 37 28.24 13.41 -1.66
N ASP A 38 28.48 12.17 -1.24
CA ASP A 38 27.43 11.19 -1.00
C ASP A 38 26.55 11.57 0.19
N LYS A 39 27.16 12.01 1.29
CA LYS A 39 26.44 12.55 2.46
C LYS A 39 25.49 13.69 2.04
N ASN A 40 25.97 14.61 1.20
CA ASN A 40 25.16 15.71 0.68
C ASN A 40 24.03 15.23 -0.26
N ARG A 41 24.30 14.26 -1.13
CA ARG A 41 23.30 13.67 -2.03
C ARG A 41 22.19 12.97 -1.25
N GLU A 42 22.53 12.18 -0.24
CA GLU A 42 21.56 11.53 0.65
C GLU A 42 20.72 12.54 1.42
N ARG A 43 21.35 13.59 1.96
CA ARG A 43 20.64 14.69 2.63
C ARG A 43 19.62 15.36 1.71
N ARG A 44 19.98 15.63 0.43
CA ARG A 44 19.05 16.18 -0.57
C ARG A 44 17.89 15.24 -0.87
N LYS A 45 18.16 13.93 -1.04
CA LYS A 45 17.11 12.91 -1.23
C LYS A 45 16.14 12.88 -0.04
N LYS A 46 16.66 12.89 1.20
CA LYS A 46 15.86 12.94 2.42
C LYS A 46 14.96 14.19 2.47
N LYS A 47 15.51 15.38 2.19
CA LYS A 47 14.74 16.64 2.14
C LYS A 47 13.63 16.59 1.08
N LYS A 48 13.90 16.04 -0.11
CA LYS A 48 12.89 15.87 -1.18
C LYS A 48 11.72 15.01 -0.70
N HIS A 49 12.02 13.87 -0.08
CA HIS A 49 11.00 12.96 0.42
C HIS A 49 10.18 13.57 1.57
N GLN A 50 10.82 14.27 2.51
CA GLN A 50 10.12 14.99 3.58
C GLN A 50 9.17 16.06 3.02
N ARG A 51 9.63 16.84 2.03
CA ARG A 51 8.79 17.85 1.37
C ARG A 51 7.58 17.22 0.66
N GLN A 52 7.76 16.05 0.04
CA GLN A 52 6.64 15.32 -0.59
C GLN A 52 5.64 14.84 0.46
N LYS A 53 6.10 14.25 1.57
CA LYS A 53 5.22 13.81 2.67
C LYS A 53 4.41 14.96 3.26
N GLY A 54 5.07 16.08 3.59
CA GLY A 54 4.38 17.25 4.16
C GLY A 54 3.37 17.89 3.21
N LYS A 55 3.56 17.81 1.88
CA LYS A 55 2.54 18.26 0.92
C LYS A 55 1.30 17.38 0.97
N VAL A 56 1.46 16.06 1.07
CA VAL A 56 0.33 15.13 1.17
C VAL A 56 -0.44 15.37 2.46
N GLU A 57 0.25 15.54 3.59
CA GLU A 57 -0.37 15.81 4.89
C GLU A 57 -1.19 17.10 4.89
N LYS A 58 -0.63 18.21 4.38
CA LYS A 58 -1.35 19.47 4.24
C LYS A 58 -2.62 19.32 3.38
N VAL A 59 -2.52 18.63 2.25
CA VAL A 59 -3.69 18.40 1.38
C VAL A 59 -4.76 17.56 2.08
N THR A 60 -4.38 16.55 2.87
CA THR A 60 -5.33 15.73 3.62
C THR A 60 -5.99 16.49 4.77
N GLU A 61 -5.25 17.36 5.47
CA GLU A 61 -5.78 18.24 6.52
C GLU A 61 -6.80 19.23 5.94
N HIS A 62 -6.45 19.92 4.84
CA HIS A 62 -7.37 20.88 4.22
C HIS A 62 -8.62 20.24 3.60
N ARG A 63 -8.58 18.93 3.30
CA ARG A 63 -9.70 18.18 2.74
C ARG A 63 -10.51 17.41 3.79
N ASN A 64 -10.14 17.46 5.09
CA ASN A 64 -10.74 16.64 6.15
C ASN A 64 -10.88 15.15 5.76
N THR A 65 -9.91 14.63 4.99
CA THR A 65 -9.91 13.23 4.56
C THR A 65 -8.90 12.45 5.38
N GLU A 66 -9.35 11.39 6.06
CA GLU A 66 -8.44 10.45 6.72
C GLU A 66 -7.67 9.65 5.67
N LYS A 67 -6.37 9.44 5.89
CA LYS A 67 -5.61 8.47 5.10
C LYS A 67 -6.16 7.09 5.45
N GLY A 68 -6.99 6.54 4.57
CA GLY A 68 -7.43 5.16 4.69
C GLY A 68 -6.21 4.27 4.86
N ALA A 69 -6.13 3.54 5.96
CA ALA A 69 -5.14 2.49 6.11
C ALA A 69 -5.41 1.48 4.99
N VAL A 70 -4.44 1.32 4.08
CA VAL A 70 -4.51 0.24 3.09
C VAL A 70 -4.30 -1.04 3.88
N SER A 71 -5.39 -1.65 4.32
CA SER A 71 -5.38 -3.00 4.86
C SER A 71 -4.88 -3.93 3.77
N ASP A 72 -3.91 -4.77 4.13
CA ASP A 72 -3.29 -5.68 3.16
C ASP A 72 -4.19 -6.87 2.79
N ASP A 73 -5.34 -6.98 3.46
CA ASP A 73 -6.36 -7.98 3.20
C ASP A 73 -6.87 -7.89 1.76
N LYS A 74 -6.68 -8.98 1.01
CA LYS A 74 -7.07 -9.07 -0.40
C LYS A 74 -8.57 -8.86 -0.62
N SER A 75 -9.40 -9.06 0.42
CA SER A 75 -10.84 -8.79 0.36
C SER A 75 -11.12 -7.35 -0.02
N LEU A 76 -10.45 -6.36 0.58
CA LEU A 76 -10.70 -4.94 0.33
C LEU A 76 -10.06 -4.41 -0.97
N LYS A 77 -9.22 -5.22 -1.62
CA LYS A 77 -8.51 -4.86 -2.86
C LYS A 77 -9.32 -5.16 -4.13
N THR A 78 -10.42 -5.91 -4.04
CA THR A 78 -11.27 -6.21 -5.20
C THR A 78 -12.43 -5.21 -5.30
N SER A 79 -12.71 -4.72 -6.52
CA SER A 79 -13.85 -3.82 -6.76
C SER A 79 -15.18 -4.42 -6.29
N LYS A 80 -15.36 -5.74 -6.50
CA LYS A 80 -16.55 -6.50 -6.08
C LYS A 80 -16.80 -6.42 -4.58
N ALA A 81 -15.79 -6.69 -3.77
CA ALA A 81 -15.94 -6.70 -2.31
C ALA A 81 -16.14 -5.29 -1.74
N PHE A 82 -15.48 -4.28 -2.33
CA PHE A 82 -15.72 -2.88 -1.97
C PHE A 82 -17.19 -2.47 -2.19
N PHE A 83 -17.77 -2.80 -3.35
CA PHE A 83 -19.18 -2.47 -3.63
C PHE A 83 -20.16 -3.29 -2.78
N GLN A 84 -19.84 -4.54 -2.45
CA GLN A 84 -20.65 -5.35 -1.53
C GLN A 84 -20.72 -4.72 -0.13
N GLN A 85 -19.58 -4.29 0.41
CA GLN A 85 -19.53 -3.60 1.70
C GLN A 85 -20.39 -2.33 1.70
N LEU A 86 -20.32 -1.51 0.64
CA LEU A 86 -21.18 -0.32 0.52
C LEU A 86 -22.68 -0.67 0.51
N THR A 87 -23.05 -1.75 -0.18
CA THR A 87 -24.45 -2.21 -0.18
C THR A 87 -24.89 -2.72 1.19
N ASP A 88 -24.00 -3.38 1.93
CA ASP A 88 -24.31 -3.91 3.26
C ASP A 88 -24.37 -2.80 4.32
N ASP A 89 -23.48 -1.80 4.25
CA ASP A 89 -23.49 -0.63 5.11
C ASP A 89 -24.76 0.20 4.91
N SER A 90 -25.16 0.46 3.66
CA SER A 90 -26.41 1.17 3.36
C SER A 90 -27.65 0.40 3.83
N ARG A 91 -27.69 -0.92 3.63
CA ARG A 91 -28.76 -1.79 4.18
C ARG A 91 -28.80 -1.77 5.71
N SER A 92 -27.63 -1.78 6.37
CA SER A 92 -27.53 -1.74 7.83
C SER A 92 -28.10 -0.42 8.40
N MET A 93 -27.84 0.71 7.73
CA MET A 93 -28.38 2.01 8.12
C MET A 93 -29.91 2.08 7.98
N ILE A 94 -30.44 1.55 6.88
CA ILE A 94 -31.89 1.46 6.65
C ILE A 94 -32.55 0.59 7.73
N LYS A 95 -31.95 -0.56 8.05
CA LYS A 95 -32.46 -1.47 9.09
C LYS A 95 -32.42 -0.81 10.48
N LYS A 96 -31.35 -0.10 10.84
CA LYS A 96 -31.27 0.68 12.09
C LYS A 96 -32.33 1.76 12.18
N ARG A 97 -32.62 2.50 11.09
CA ARG A 97 -33.72 3.50 11.04
C ARG A 97 -35.08 2.86 11.28
N ASN A 98 -35.36 1.72 10.64
CA ASN A 98 -36.65 1.05 10.79
C ASN A 98 -36.88 0.46 12.19
N VAL A 99 -35.82 0.03 12.89
CA VAL A 99 -35.92 -0.41 14.30
C VAL A 99 -36.21 0.77 15.22
N LYS A 100 -35.59 1.95 15.00
CA LYS A 100 -35.88 3.16 15.78
C LYS A 100 -37.32 3.64 15.61
N ASN A 101 -37.90 3.47 14.42
CA ASN A 101 -39.29 3.87 14.13
C ASN A 101 -40.34 2.87 14.64
N LYS A 102 -39.96 1.67 15.07
CA LYS A 102 -40.86 0.66 15.64
C LYS A 102 -40.94 0.69 17.17
N GLY A 103 -40.17 1.57 17.82
CA GLY A 103 -40.09 1.73 19.28
C GLY A 103 -40.74 3.00 19.83
N GLN A 104 -41.57 3.67 19.04
CA GLN A 104 -42.52 4.71 19.50
C GLN A 104 -43.94 4.22 19.28
#